data_AF-A0A9W7A226-F1
#
_entry.id   AF-A0A9W7A226-F1
#
_cell.length_a   1.000
_cell.length_b   1.000
_cell.length_c   1.000
_cell.angle_alpha   90.00
_cell.angle_beta   90.00
_cell.angle_gamma   90.00
#
_symmetry.space_group_name_H-M   'P 1'
#
loop_
_entity.id
_entity.type
_entity.pdbx_description
1 polymer ?
#
loop_
_entity_poly.entity_id
_entity_poly.type
_entity_poly.pdbx_seq_one_letter_code
_entity_poly.pdbx_strand_id
1 'polypeptide(L)'
;MKRSNPSAPPPTYLLNALPTSSRYTVSYMHRAPLTLSLPIPHNGMLLTASTDGVVKIWKRTGERQALEFVKSYKSHDGPVNAGASTRGSRGAGDGGKTCATIGSDGYIKVYDMTTFDVRGMIRCAKGSLGAACGFVGRGEGGLAVAMRGGGKINVYDVTGMEAKPVRTISRHPAEVKGIWVGGDGTAVSGDEKGFVEVWDGGTTHDLNQVGEDLPANMETWDPNSNDLRALARKKNGVVALEGPRDGDGKKFAVYGSDRRIRVFDRETMKITAKYSDAVKNMEKADLVHFDNLQKGSMVNREREISSDGVSSFGMSWVGDGRLLVFPTGSGVQVVDTSNHKVLRTIGGRDAGEVRFISVADCGVDGKVDRQLALARGKGAGEAVDRTQEGEDGRRDPTLVALGWGTRRFYVFNKHGNEEEEGGGGERDVLNEPPDREELLLGNQGRGEDPKLGKEAVIRTTMGDIHMKLFGEQCPRTVENFSGHGRSGYYENTIMHRVIKGFMLQMGDPLGDGTGGSSIWGSEFEDEISPSLRHDRAFTVSMANAGPGTNGSQFFITTVPTPWLDGKHTVFGRVTRGMDVCSAIEGEGTDHNDRPIKDVKIIKVDIMN
;
A
#
# COMPACT_ATOMS: atom_id res chain seq x y z
N MET A 1 -3.80 49.74 7.25
CA MET A 1 -3.16 48.94 6.17
C MET A 1 -3.75 47.54 6.18
N LYS A 2 -4.59 47.20 5.20
CA LYS A 2 -5.09 45.83 5.02
C LYS A 2 -3.89 44.95 4.63
N ARG A 3 -3.54 43.96 5.45
CA ARG A 3 -2.53 42.95 5.08
C ARG A 3 -3.05 42.21 3.85
N SER A 4 -2.34 42.33 2.73
CA SER A 4 -2.58 41.53 1.54
C SER A 4 -2.44 40.06 1.90
N ASN A 5 -3.39 39.23 1.45
CA ASN A 5 -3.21 37.78 1.44
C ASN A 5 -1.90 37.47 0.70
N PRO A 6 -1.02 36.60 1.23
CA PRO A 6 0.10 36.12 0.44
C PRO A 6 -0.48 35.41 -0.79
N SER A 7 -0.10 35.87 -1.99
CA SER A 7 -0.45 35.22 -3.24
C SER A 7 -0.03 33.75 -3.18
N ALA A 8 -0.91 32.84 -3.62
CA ALA A 8 -0.55 31.43 -3.76
C ALA A 8 0.77 31.31 -4.53
N PRO A 9 1.68 30.40 -4.14
CA PRO A 9 2.97 30.28 -4.79
C PRO A 9 2.78 30.04 -6.29
N PRO A 10 3.64 30.60 -7.15
CA PRO A 10 3.58 30.30 -8.56
C PRO A 10 3.69 28.79 -8.79
N PRO A 11 2.92 28.23 -9.74
CA PRO A 11 2.79 26.78 -9.96
C PRO A 11 4.13 26.05 -10.21
N THR A 12 5.16 26.78 -10.60
CA THR A 12 6.53 26.29 -10.79
C THR A 12 7.16 25.73 -9.51
N TYR A 13 6.87 26.28 -8.32
CA TYR A 13 7.50 25.79 -7.08
C TYR A 13 6.98 24.42 -6.66
N LEU A 14 5.65 24.24 -6.58
CA LEU A 14 5.05 22.95 -6.21
C LEU A 14 5.44 21.84 -7.18
N LEU A 15 5.52 22.17 -8.47
CA LEU A 15 6.02 21.24 -9.48
C LEU A 15 7.50 20.88 -9.27
N ASN A 16 8.34 21.85 -8.90
CA ASN A 16 9.76 21.62 -8.62
C ASN A 16 10.01 20.88 -7.29
N ALA A 17 9.03 20.86 -6.38
CA ALA A 17 9.09 20.13 -5.12
C ALA A 17 8.65 18.67 -5.27
N LEU A 18 7.84 18.35 -6.29
CA LEU A 18 7.38 16.99 -6.54
C LEU A 18 8.54 16.04 -6.90
N PRO A 19 8.45 14.75 -6.52
CA PRO A 19 9.43 13.75 -6.92
C PRO A 19 9.60 13.71 -8.43
N THR A 20 10.86 13.58 -8.86
CA THR A 20 11.23 13.57 -10.27
C THR A 20 11.63 12.18 -10.76
N SER A 21 11.90 11.26 -9.84
CA SER A 21 12.54 9.98 -10.11
C SER A 21 11.69 9.04 -10.98
N SER A 22 12.39 8.31 -11.84
CA SER A 22 11.82 7.24 -12.65
C SER A 22 11.63 5.93 -11.86
N ARG A 23 12.18 5.87 -10.63
CA ARG A 23 12.05 4.74 -9.71
C ARG A 23 11.61 5.18 -8.31
N TYR A 24 11.07 4.26 -7.52
CA TYR A 24 10.84 4.46 -6.10
C TYR A 24 12.18 4.57 -5.35
N THR A 25 12.16 5.33 -4.26
CA THR A 25 13.34 5.50 -3.39
C THR A 25 13.43 4.35 -2.39
N VAL A 26 12.31 3.99 -1.78
CA VAL A 26 12.22 2.91 -0.79
C VAL A 26 10.88 2.21 -0.90
N SER A 27 10.84 0.92 -0.54
CA SER A 27 9.59 0.17 -0.42
C SER A 27 9.50 -0.52 0.93
N TYR A 28 8.27 -0.63 1.44
CA TYR A 28 7.94 -1.24 2.73
C TYR A 28 6.92 -2.36 2.53
N MET A 29 6.85 -3.30 3.47
CA MET A 29 6.09 -4.55 3.30
C MET A 29 5.02 -4.80 4.37
N HIS A 30 3.92 -5.42 3.93
CA HIS A 30 2.88 -6.06 4.73
C HIS A 30 2.91 -7.58 4.53
N ARG A 31 2.27 -8.34 5.42
CA ARG A 31 2.14 -9.80 5.26
C ARG A 31 1.14 -10.21 4.21
N ALA A 32 0.18 -9.34 3.87
CA ALA A 32 -0.84 -9.58 2.86
C ALA A 32 -0.93 -8.40 1.88
N PRO A 33 -1.57 -8.59 0.70
CA PRO A 33 -1.77 -7.51 -0.26
C PRO A 33 -2.43 -6.28 0.37
N LEU A 34 -1.96 -5.11 0.00
CA LEU A 34 -2.42 -3.82 0.53
C LEU A 34 -3.78 -3.43 -0.07
N THR A 35 -4.65 -2.85 0.77
CA THR A 35 -5.97 -2.34 0.37
C THR A 35 -6.11 -0.83 0.53
N LEU A 36 -5.34 -0.20 1.44
CA LEU A 36 -5.49 1.21 1.79
C LEU A 36 -4.14 1.90 1.98
N SER A 37 -4.03 3.12 1.44
CA SER A 37 -2.99 4.10 1.75
C SER A 37 -3.67 5.42 2.10
N LEU A 38 -3.76 5.72 3.39
CA LEU A 38 -4.46 6.88 3.93
C LEU A 38 -3.45 7.89 4.50
N PRO A 39 -3.11 8.96 3.76
CA PRO A 39 -2.29 10.02 4.33
C PRO A 39 -3.09 10.76 5.40
N ILE A 40 -2.44 11.07 6.52
CA ILE A 40 -3.04 11.78 7.65
C ILE A 40 -2.50 13.23 7.64
N PRO A 41 -3.35 14.22 7.34
CA PRO A 41 -2.92 15.61 7.14
C PRO A 41 -2.16 16.20 8.34
N HIS A 42 -1.32 17.21 8.06
CA HIS A 42 -0.55 18.03 9.01
C HIS A 42 0.50 17.32 9.86
N ASN A 43 0.46 15.99 10.00
CA ASN A 43 1.31 15.25 10.93
C ASN A 43 2.39 14.39 10.25
N GLY A 44 2.45 14.37 8.92
CA GLY A 44 3.43 13.57 8.17
C GLY A 44 3.27 12.07 8.39
N MET A 45 2.04 11.63 8.66
CA MET A 45 1.76 10.23 8.94
C MET A 45 0.99 9.60 7.80
N LEU A 46 1.15 8.29 7.70
CA LEU A 46 0.45 7.44 6.76
C LEU A 46 -0.14 6.28 7.55
N LEU A 47 -1.39 5.93 7.26
CA LEU A 47 -1.97 4.66 7.65
C LEU A 47 -2.06 3.77 6.42
N THR A 48 -1.52 2.56 6.49
CA THR A 48 -1.70 1.53 5.46
C THR A 48 -2.48 0.36 6.02
N ALA A 49 -3.25 -0.31 5.18
CA ALA A 49 -3.99 -1.49 5.57
C ALA A 49 -3.93 -2.59 4.51
N SER A 50 -4.13 -3.83 4.93
CA SER A 50 -4.04 -5.02 4.10
C SER A 50 -5.31 -5.85 4.06
N THR A 51 -5.35 -6.79 3.11
CA THR A 51 -6.46 -7.72 2.85
C THR A 51 -6.72 -8.70 4.00
N ASP A 52 -5.73 -8.94 4.86
CA ASP A 52 -5.92 -9.69 6.09
C ASP A 52 -6.41 -8.82 7.25
N GLY A 53 -6.58 -7.50 7.09
CA GLY A 53 -7.12 -6.62 8.13
C GLY A 53 -6.09 -6.04 9.08
N VAL A 54 -4.80 -6.20 8.79
CA VAL A 54 -3.73 -5.50 9.52
C VAL A 54 -3.70 -4.03 9.09
N VAL A 55 -3.53 -3.15 10.07
CA VAL A 55 -3.37 -1.70 9.90
C VAL A 55 -2.03 -1.30 10.48
N LYS A 56 -1.20 -0.59 9.70
CA LYS A 56 0.10 -0.07 10.13
C LYS A 56 0.11 1.45 10.04
N ILE A 57 0.64 2.09 11.08
CA ILE A 57 0.85 3.53 11.17
C ILE A 57 2.32 3.82 10.95
N TRP A 58 2.58 4.79 10.09
CA TRP A 58 3.90 5.22 9.67
C TRP A 58 4.05 6.71 9.89
N LYS A 59 5.26 7.15 10.22
CA LYS A 59 5.57 8.55 10.43
C LYS A 59 6.80 8.93 9.63
N ARG A 60 6.70 10.01 8.89
CA ARG A 60 7.84 10.57 8.17
C ARG A 60 8.87 11.12 9.15
N THR A 61 10.14 10.86 8.87
CA THR A 61 11.26 11.44 9.59
C THR A 61 12.08 12.40 8.74
N GLY A 62 12.82 13.28 9.42
CA GLY A 62 13.62 14.33 8.77
C GLY A 62 14.87 13.79 8.08
N GLU A 63 15.42 12.66 8.56
CA GLU A 63 16.57 12.00 7.96
C GLU A 63 16.10 11.14 6.77
N ARG A 64 16.62 11.43 5.56
CA ARG A 64 16.38 10.67 4.31
C ARG A 64 14.92 10.58 3.80
N GLN A 65 13.96 11.28 4.41
CA GLN A 65 12.54 11.24 4.02
C GLN A 65 11.99 9.80 3.94
N ALA A 66 12.48 8.92 4.82
CA ALA A 66 11.95 7.58 5.03
C ALA A 66 10.71 7.64 5.95
N LEU A 67 9.86 6.63 5.84
CA LEU A 67 8.72 6.43 6.72
C LEU A 67 9.16 5.45 7.81
N GLU A 68 9.14 5.90 9.06
CA GLU A 68 9.36 5.03 10.20
C GLU A 68 8.07 4.34 10.61
N PHE A 69 8.18 3.06 10.91
CA PHE A 69 7.12 2.30 11.56
C PHE A 69 6.82 2.89 12.94
N VAL A 70 5.54 3.12 13.22
CA VAL A 70 5.08 3.58 14.53
C VAL A 70 4.41 2.44 15.28
N LYS A 71 3.38 1.84 14.66
CA LYS A 71 2.54 0.84 15.33
C LYS A 71 1.76 0.00 14.33
N SER A 72 1.45 -1.24 14.71
CA SER A 72 0.64 -2.18 13.95
C SER A 72 -0.56 -2.63 14.79
N TYR A 73 -1.66 -2.94 14.10
CA TYR A 73 -2.88 -3.48 14.71
C TYR A 73 -3.47 -4.55 13.81
N LYS A 74 -3.85 -5.69 14.41
CA LYS A 74 -4.86 -6.57 13.82
C LYS A 74 -6.23 -5.91 13.98
N SER A 75 -6.52 -4.97 13.10
CA SER A 75 -7.71 -4.14 13.18
C SER A 75 -8.97 -4.83 12.67
N HIS A 76 -8.89 -5.67 11.65
CA HIS A 76 -10.10 -6.29 11.11
C HIS A 76 -9.92 -7.80 10.94
N ASP A 77 -11.03 -8.52 11.07
CA ASP A 77 -11.13 -9.94 10.70
C ASP A 77 -11.48 -10.06 9.21
N GLY A 78 -10.49 -9.78 8.37
CA GLY A 78 -10.63 -9.73 6.91
C GLY A 78 -10.28 -8.35 6.32
N PRO A 79 -10.54 -8.14 5.02
CA PRO A 79 -10.10 -6.93 4.33
C PRO A 79 -10.62 -5.64 4.96
N VAL A 80 -9.73 -4.64 5.04
CA VAL A 80 -10.10 -3.25 5.28
C VAL A 80 -10.63 -2.65 3.98
N ASN A 81 -11.88 -2.21 3.98
CA ASN A 81 -12.58 -1.75 2.78
C ASN A 81 -12.25 -0.30 2.44
N ALA A 82 -12.17 0.58 3.44
CA ALA A 82 -11.85 2.00 3.27
C ALA A 82 -11.36 2.61 4.60
N GLY A 83 -10.84 3.83 4.51
CA GLY A 83 -10.56 4.65 5.68
C GLY A 83 -10.64 6.14 5.37
N ALA A 84 -10.79 6.93 6.42
CA ALA A 84 -10.83 8.38 6.36
C ALA A 84 -10.03 8.98 7.52
N SER A 85 -9.53 10.19 7.35
CA SER A 85 -8.88 10.97 8.41
C SER A 85 -9.56 12.31 8.57
N THR A 86 -9.62 12.84 9.79
CA THR A 86 -10.12 14.19 10.01
C THR A 86 -9.27 15.22 9.29
N ARG A 87 -9.94 16.21 8.72
CA ARG A 87 -9.33 17.35 8.04
C ARG A 87 -9.37 18.53 8.99
N GLY A 88 -8.29 19.29 9.06
CA GLY A 88 -8.28 20.48 9.89
C GLY A 88 -9.17 21.55 9.28
N SER A 89 -9.99 22.20 10.10
CA SER A 89 -10.53 23.50 9.71
C SER A 89 -9.35 24.50 9.66
N ARG A 90 -9.28 25.35 8.64
CA ARG A 90 -8.28 26.43 8.58
C ARG A 90 -8.34 27.24 9.88
N GLY A 91 -7.37 27.02 10.77
CA GLY A 91 -7.23 27.73 12.05
C GLY A 91 -7.77 27.02 13.30
N ALA A 92 -8.35 25.80 13.21
CA ALA A 92 -8.91 25.10 14.37
C ALA A 92 -7.97 24.10 15.06
N GLY A 93 -6.83 23.75 14.45
CA GLY A 93 -5.81 22.89 15.08
C GLY A 93 -6.26 21.45 15.39
N ASP A 94 -7.36 20.99 14.80
CA ASP A 94 -8.01 19.69 15.01
C ASP A 94 -7.72 18.66 13.88
N GLY A 95 -7.10 19.10 12.79
CA GLY A 95 -6.80 18.25 11.64
C GLY A 95 -5.78 17.15 11.91
N GLY A 96 -6.04 15.95 11.39
CA GLY A 96 -5.10 14.83 11.42
C GLY A 96 -4.90 14.17 12.80
N LYS A 97 -5.76 14.48 13.77
CA LYS A 97 -5.74 13.87 15.12
C LYS A 97 -6.50 12.56 15.20
N THR A 98 -7.48 12.34 14.32
CA THR A 98 -8.29 11.13 14.33
C THR A 98 -8.38 10.55 12.92
N CYS A 99 -8.35 9.23 12.82
CA CYS A 99 -8.71 8.53 11.60
C CYS A 99 -9.61 7.33 11.91
N ALA A 100 -10.24 6.77 10.88
CA ALA A 100 -11.08 5.61 11.00
C ALA A 100 -10.88 4.65 9.83
N THR A 101 -11.04 3.35 10.10
CA THR A 101 -11.08 2.28 9.09
C THR A 101 -12.40 1.53 9.20
N ILE A 102 -12.92 1.09 8.04
CA ILE A 102 -14.10 0.22 7.97
C ILE A 102 -13.70 -1.13 7.37
N GLY A 103 -14.16 -2.21 7.99
CA GLY A 103 -13.80 -3.57 7.59
C GLY A 103 -14.98 -4.40 7.08
N SER A 104 -14.65 -5.42 6.30
CA SER A 104 -15.59 -6.46 5.87
C SER A 104 -16.19 -7.26 7.04
N ASP A 105 -15.52 -7.25 8.18
CA ASP A 105 -15.99 -7.81 9.46
C ASP A 105 -17.19 -7.06 10.07
N GLY A 106 -17.54 -5.89 9.54
CA GLY A 106 -18.64 -5.07 10.03
C GLY A 106 -18.24 -4.12 11.17
N TYR A 107 -16.95 -3.88 11.39
CA TYR A 107 -16.49 -2.92 12.38
C TYR A 107 -16.03 -1.61 11.75
N ILE A 108 -16.37 -0.51 12.41
CA ILE A 108 -15.71 0.79 12.23
C ILE A 108 -14.73 0.92 13.39
N LYS A 109 -13.44 1.09 13.11
CA LYS A 109 -12.41 1.34 14.13
C LYS A 109 -11.90 2.76 14.02
N VAL A 110 -11.85 3.45 15.15
CA VAL A 110 -11.42 4.85 15.25
C VAL A 110 -10.10 4.89 16.00
N TYR A 111 -9.13 5.61 15.47
CA TYR A 111 -7.77 5.72 16.00
C TYR A 111 -7.48 7.15 16.39
N ASP A 112 -6.85 7.33 17.55
CA ASP A 112 -6.25 8.57 17.99
C ASP A 112 -4.81 8.60 17.47
N MET A 113 -4.52 9.58 16.62
CA MET A 113 -3.24 9.74 15.95
C MET A 113 -2.22 10.55 16.76
N THR A 114 -2.61 11.01 17.95
CA THR A 114 -1.71 11.64 18.92
C THR A 114 -1.10 10.60 19.85
N THR A 115 -1.89 9.62 20.28
CA THR A 115 -1.47 8.49 21.13
C THR A 115 -1.11 7.24 20.33
N PHE A 116 -1.50 7.21 19.05
CA PHE A 116 -1.42 6.05 18.15
C PHE A 116 -2.28 4.87 18.56
N ASP A 117 -3.25 5.07 19.46
CA ASP A 117 -4.11 4.02 20.01
C ASP A 117 -5.46 3.92 19.31
N VAL A 118 -6.09 2.74 19.39
CA VAL A 118 -7.49 2.57 19.01
C VAL A 118 -8.35 3.27 20.06
N ARG A 119 -9.01 4.37 19.66
CA ARG A 119 -9.92 5.15 20.52
C ARG A 119 -11.19 4.36 20.85
N GLY A 120 -11.70 3.61 19.88
CA GLY A 120 -12.91 2.82 20.05
C GLY A 120 -13.38 2.17 18.76
N MET A 121 -14.49 1.46 18.85
CA MET A 121 -15.05 0.70 17.75
C MET A 121 -16.57 0.74 17.77
N ILE A 122 -17.17 0.80 16.57
CA ILE A 122 -18.61 0.72 16.37
C ILE A 122 -18.89 -0.59 15.64
N ARG A 123 -19.81 -1.38 16.20
CA ARG A 123 -20.20 -2.69 15.64
C ARG A 123 -21.42 -2.53 14.75
N CYS A 124 -21.26 -2.91 13.49
CA CYS A 124 -22.32 -3.05 12.50
C CYS A 124 -22.53 -4.53 12.15
N ALA A 125 -23.46 -4.83 11.23
CA ALA A 125 -23.65 -6.18 10.74
C ALA A 125 -22.46 -6.63 9.87
N LYS A 126 -22.00 -7.88 10.05
CA LYS A 126 -20.88 -8.42 9.26
C LYS A 126 -21.19 -8.33 7.77
N GLY A 127 -20.24 -7.81 6.99
CA GLY A 127 -20.39 -7.61 5.55
C GLY A 127 -21.31 -6.46 5.13
N SER A 128 -21.85 -5.65 6.05
CA SER A 128 -22.75 -4.54 5.71
C SER A 128 -22.04 -3.26 5.30
N LEU A 129 -20.74 -3.11 5.59
CA LEU A 129 -19.98 -1.90 5.30
C LEU A 129 -19.45 -1.97 3.86
N GLY A 130 -19.66 -0.89 3.11
CA GLY A 130 -19.23 -0.73 1.72
C GLY A 130 -17.78 -0.28 1.60
N ALA A 131 -17.47 0.38 0.47
CA ALA A 131 -16.11 0.73 0.07
C ALA A 131 -15.73 2.21 0.23
N ALA A 132 -16.54 3.00 0.95
CA ALA A 132 -16.29 4.43 1.13
C ALA A 132 -16.73 4.95 2.49
N CYS A 133 -15.94 5.86 3.04
CA CYS A 133 -16.30 6.62 4.24
C CYS A 133 -15.64 8.01 4.25
N GLY A 134 -16.22 8.95 4.99
CA GLY A 134 -15.69 10.30 5.18
C GLY A 134 -16.20 10.94 6.46
N PHE A 135 -15.34 11.68 7.15
CA PHE A 135 -15.74 12.42 8.36
C PHE A 135 -16.66 13.59 8.00
N VAL A 136 -17.74 13.76 8.79
CA VAL A 136 -18.77 14.78 8.66
C VAL A 136 -19.07 15.42 10.01
N GLY A 137 -19.76 16.56 10.00
CA GLY A 137 -19.83 17.47 11.14
C GLY A 137 -18.58 18.34 11.19
N ARG A 138 -18.72 19.62 11.52
CA ARG A 138 -17.56 20.49 11.78
C ARG A 138 -16.78 19.94 13.00
N GLY A 139 -15.76 19.11 12.79
CA GLY A 139 -14.95 18.46 13.84
C GLY A 139 -15.10 16.93 13.88
N GLU A 140 -14.74 16.30 15.00
CA GLU A 140 -14.74 14.82 15.22
C GLU A 140 -16.14 14.22 15.50
N GLY A 141 -17.21 14.79 14.95
CA GLY A 141 -18.59 14.47 15.36
C GLY A 141 -19.23 13.26 14.66
N GLY A 142 -18.90 13.01 13.39
CA GLY A 142 -19.57 11.93 12.64
C GLY A 142 -18.73 11.31 11.54
N LEU A 143 -19.04 10.06 11.20
CA LEU A 143 -18.46 9.35 10.07
C LEU A 143 -19.58 8.87 9.14
N ALA A 144 -19.62 9.41 7.92
CA ALA A 144 -20.46 8.90 6.85
C ALA A 144 -19.82 7.65 6.27
N VAL A 145 -20.61 6.57 6.16
CA VAL A 145 -20.16 5.24 5.72
C VAL A 145 -21.13 4.71 4.68
N ALA A 146 -20.60 4.36 3.50
CA ALA A 146 -21.36 3.66 2.47
C ALA A 146 -21.75 2.26 2.96
N MET A 147 -22.99 1.86 2.73
CA MET A 147 -23.48 0.52 3.07
C MET A 147 -23.41 -0.39 1.85
N ARG A 148 -23.04 -1.65 2.06
CA ARG A 148 -22.93 -2.66 1.01
C ARG A 148 -24.31 -3.10 0.53
N GLY A 149 -24.45 -3.37 -0.78
CA GLY A 149 -25.67 -3.95 -1.36
C GLY A 149 -26.84 -2.96 -1.55
N GLY A 150 -26.59 -1.65 -1.44
CA GLY A 150 -27.60 -0.61 -1.72
C GLY A 150 -27.02 0.80 -1.65
N GLY A 151 -27.81 1.81 -2.03
CA GLY A 151 -27.36 3.21 -2.05
C GLY A 151 -27.55 3.98 -0.75
N LYS A 152 -27.39 3.29 0.38
CA LYS A 152 -27.48 3.93 1.70
C LYS A 152 -26.11 4.42 2.16
N ILE A 153 -26.09 5.62 2.73
CA ILE A 153 -24.95 6.16 3.48
C ILE A 153 -25.44 6.38 4.92
N ASN A 154 -24.82 5.70 5.87
CA ASN A 154 -25.11 5.86 7.29
C ASN A 154 -24.08 6.80 7.92
N VAL A 155 -24.54 7.79 8.68
CA VAL A 155 -23.68 8.64 9.50
C VAL A 155 -23.71 8.12 10.92
N TYR A 156 -22.54 7.76 11.45
CA TYR A 156 -22.37 7.28 12.83
C TYR A 156 -21.72 8.35 13.70
N ASP A 157 -22.15 8.46 14.96
CA ASP A 157 -21.43 9.26 15.95
C ASP A 157 -20.21 8.48 16.45
N VAL A 158 -19.04 8.99 16.06
CA VAL A 158 -17.74 8.41 16.42
C VAL A 158 -17.21 8.94 17.74
N THR A 159 -17.79 10.01 18.30
CA THR A 159 -17.45 10.50 19.63
C THR A 159 -18.16 9.67 20.70
N GLY A 160 -19.47 9.46 20.54
CA GLY A 160 -20.24 8.56 21.42
C GLY A 160 -20.02 7.07 21.17
N MET A 161 -19.39 6.69 20.05
CA MET A 161 -19.20 5.29 19.61
C MET A 161 -20.54 4.52 19.51
N GLU A 162 -21.60 5.19 19.05
CA GLU A 162 -22.93 4.61 18.99
C GLU A 162 -23.11 3.69 17.78
N ALA A 163 -23.61 2.48 18.01
CA ALA A 163 -23.90 1.50 16.95
C ALA A 163 -25.07 1.90 16.04
N LYS A 164 -25.97 2.76 16.53
CA LYS A 164 -27.10 3.26 15.75
C LYS A 164 -26.65 4.47 14.94
N PRO A 165 -26.92 4.53 13.62
CA PRO A 165 -26.60 5.72 12.85
C PRO A 165 -27.47 6.90 13.30
N VAL A 166 -26.85 8.08 13.41
CA VAL A 166 -27.53 9.34 13.74
C VAL A 166 -28.30 9.91 12.54
N ARG A 167 -27.88 9.57 11.33
CA ARG A 167 -28.52 9.97 10.07
C ARG A 167 -28.34 8.87 9.01
N THR A 168 -29.32 8.70 8.14
CA THR A 168 -29.22 7.80 6.98
C THR A 168 -29.63 8.55 5.71
N ILE A 169 -28.76 8.55 4.71
CA ILE A 169 -28.99 9.13 3.38
C ILE A 169 -29.29 7.97 2.43
N SER A 170 -30.34 8.07 1.62
CA SER A 170 -30.81 6.97 0.74
C SER A 170 -31.23 7.49 -0.64
N ARG A 171 -30.39 8.33 -1.25
CA ARG A 171 -30.64 8.93 -2.57
C ARG A 171 -30.01 8.14 -3.72
N HIS A 172 -28.97 7.36 -3.44
CA HIS A 172 -28.26 6.60 -4.48
C HIS A 172 -29.07 5.37 -4.95
N PRO A 173 -29.16 5.11 -6.27
CA PRO A 173 -29.80 3.91 -6.82
C PRO A 173 -28.94 2.64 -6.79
N ALA A 174 -27.69 2.72 -6.33
CA ALA A 174 -26.76 1.60 -6.22
C ALA A 174 -25.69 1.83 -5.14
N GLU A 175 -24.82 0.85 -4.91
CA GLU A 175 -23.79 0.92 -3.88
C GLU A 175 -22.84 2.11 -4.09
N VAL A 176 -22.66 2.91 -3.04
CA VAL A 176 -21.77 4.07 -3.03
C VAL A 176 -20.32 3.60 -2.97
N LYS A 177 -19.51 4.05 -3.92
CA LYS A 177 -18.09 3.67 -4.09
C LYS A 177 -17.11 4.79 -3.71
N GLY A 178 -17.59 6.02 -3.57
CA GLY A 178 -16.76 7.14 -3.14
C GLY A 178 -17.56 8.15 -2.32
N ILE A 179 -16.92 8.67 -1.26
CA ILE A 179 -17.43 9.75 -0.41
C ILE A 179 -16.25 10.69 -0.16
N TRP A 180 -16.41 11.96 -0.47
CA TRP A 180 -15.45 13.01 -0.15
C TRP A 180 -16.15 14.14 0.56
N VAL A 181 -15.49 14.70 1.58
CA VAL A 181 -16.02 15.84 2.35
C VAL A 181 -15.01 16.98 2.24
N GLY A 182 -15.47 18.10 1.66
CA GLY A 182 -14.72 19.33 1.49
C GLY A 182 -14.54 20.08 2.81
N GLY A 183 -13.52 20.93 2.88
CA GLY A 183 -13.23 21.73 4.08
C GLY A 183 -14.30 22.80 4.40
N ASP A 184 -15.18 23.09 3.45
CA ASP A 184 -16.37 23.94 3.64
C ASP A 184 -17.54 23.19 4.29
N GLY A 185 -17.40 21.88 4.53
CA GLY A 185 -18.46 21.01 5.03
C GLY A 185 -19.31 20.39 3.91
N THR A 186 -19.09 20.71 2.64
CA THR A 186 -19.85 20.10 1.54
C THR A 186 -19.35 18.68 1.28
N ALA A 187 -20.25 17.72 1.17
CA ALA A 187 -19.92 16.34 0.82
C ALA A 187 -20.36 15.99 -0.60
N VAL A 188 -19.59 15.10 -1.24
CA VAL A 188 -19.87 14.55 -2.57
C VAL A 188 -19.78 13.03 -2.49
N SER A 189 -20.79 12.33 -2.98
CA SER A 189 -20.82 10.87 -3.05
C SER A 189 -21.15 10.36 -4.45
N GLY A 190 -20.64 9.18 -4.79
CA GLY A 190 -20.79 8.57 -6.11
C GLY A 190 -21.01 7.06 -6.03
N ASP A 191 -21.91 6.52 -6.87
CA ASP A 191 -22.23 5.09 -6.89
C ASP A 191 -21.76 4.32 -8.11
N GLU A 192 -21.84 2.99 -8.03
CA GLU A 192 -21.44 2.04 -9.08
C GLU A 192 -22.27 2.12 -10.36
N LYS A 193 -23.37 2.90 -10.41
CA LYS A 193 -24.14 3.18 -11.63
C LYS A 193 -23.79 4.53 -12.24
N GLY A 194 -22.90 5.30 -11.61
CA GLY A 194 -22.44 6.60 -12.09
C GLY A 194 -23.31 7.76 -11.63
N PHE A 195 -24.18 7.55 -10.62
CA PHE A 195 -24.91 8.62 -9.97
C PHE A 195 -23.97 9.34 -8.99
N VAL A 196 -23.90 10.66 -9.09
CA VAL A 196 -23.10 11.52 -8.21
C VAL A 196 -24.02 12.56 -7.61
N GLU A 197 -23.92 12.78 -6.30
CA GLU A 197 -24.67 13.79 -5.58
C GLU A 197 -23.78 14.64 -4.67
N VAL A 198 -24.30 15.82 -4.35
CA VAL A 198 -23.71 16.77 -3.40
C VAL A 198 -24.71 16.96 -2.26
N TRP A 199 -24.22 16.95 -1.03
CA TRP A 199 -25.05 17.05 0.17
C TRP A 199 -24.28 17.73 1.32
N ASP A 200 -25.00 18.06 2.39
CA ASP A 200 -24.41 18.69 3.58
C ASP A 200 -23.68 17.70 4.46
N GLY A 201 -22.35 17.76 4.43
CA GLY A 201 -21.47 17.08 5.36
C GLY A 201 -21.11 17.94 6.59
N GLY A 202 -21.58 19.18 6.68
CA GLY A 202 -21.31 20.09 7.80
C GLY A 202 -22.16 19.79 9.03
N THR A 203 -23.28 19.09 8.84
CA THR A 203 -24.20 18.65 9.90
C THR A 203 -24.26 17.12 10.01
N THR A 204 -24.33 16.63 11.24
CA THR A 204 -24.59 15.21 11.55
C THR A 204 -26.09 14.90 11.67
N HIS A 205 -26.95 15.92 11.73
CA HIS A 205 -28.40 15.77 11.92
C HIS A 205 -29.18 15.67 10.61
N ASP A 206 -30.38 15.08 10.68
CA ASP A 206 -31.34 15.06 9.57
C ASP A 206 -32.07 16.41 9.48
N LEU A 207 -31.70 17.22 8.49
CA LEU A 207 -32.32 18.53 8.26
C LEU A 207 -33.80 18.45 7.90
N ASN A 208 -34.30 17.27 7.47
CA ASN A 208 -35.74 17.08 7.23
C ASN A 208 -36.57 16.98 8.53
N GLN A 209 -35.92 16.82 9.68
CA GLN A 209 -36.58 16.70 10.99
C GLN A 209 -36.48 17.98 11.82
N VAL A 210 -35.63 18.92 11.44
CA VAL A 210 -35.47 20.22 12.09
C VAL A 210 -36.22 21.23 11.22
N GLY A 211 -37.41 21.67 11.65
CA GLY A 211 -38.29 22.56 10.89
C GLY A 211 -37.78 23.99 10.69
N GLU A 212 -36.47 24.19 10.49
CA GLU A 212 -35.86 25.48 10.18
C GLU A 212 -35.48 25.56 8.69
N ASP A 213 -35.60 26.78 8.15
CA ASP A 213 -35.30 27.11 6.76
C ASP A 213 -33.92 26.58 6.35
N LEU A 214 -33.91 25.57 5.47
CA LEU A 214 -32.70 25.13 4.76
C LEU A 214 -32.00 26.37 4.18
N PRO A 215 -30.67 26.53 4.34
CA PRO A 215 -29.93 27.54 3.60
C PRO A 215 -30.25 27.38 2.11
N ALA A 216 -30.78 28.44 1.49
CA ALA A 216 -31.37 28.44 0.15
C ALA A 216 -30.46 27.93 -0.99
N ASN A 217 -29.19 27.61 -0.67
CA ASN A 217 -28.14 27.15 -1.56
C ASN A 217 -27.84 25.64 -1.45
N MET A 218 -28.66 24.86 -0.73
CA MET A 218 -28.30 23.49 -0.38
C MET A 218 -29.40 22.47 -0.62
N GLU A 219 -29.76 22.30 -1.90
CA GLU A 219 -30.26 21.10 -2.57
C GLU A 219 -30.16 21.42 -4.06
N THR A 220 -29.46 20.67 -4.91
CA THR A 220 -29.96 19.46 -5.56
C THR A 220 -28.85 18.82 -6.38
N TRP A 221 -28.87 17.49 -6.53
CA TRP A 221 -28.52 16.85 -7.81
C TRP A 221 -29.17 17.68 -8.91
N ASP A 222 -28.42 18.49 -9.67
CA ASP A 222 -29.02 19.18 -10.82
C ASP A 222 -29.41 18.09 -11.81
N PRO A 223 -30.71 17.75 -11.92
CA PRO A 223 -31.14 16.74 -12.86
C PRO A 223 -30.63 17.15 -14.23
N ASN A 224 -30.62 18.45 -14.55
CA ASN A 224 -30.35 18.98 -15.87
C ASN A 224 -28.87 19.09 -16.22
N SER A 225 -27.94 18.77 -15.31
CA SER A 225 -26.52 18.66 -15.66
C SER A 225 -26.30 17.49 -16.63
N ASN A 226 -26.07 17.84 -17.90
CA ASN A 226 -25.78 16.87 -18.95
C ASN A 226 -24.53 16.01 -18.62
N ASP A 227 -23.56 16.57 -17.90
CA ASP A 227 -22.30 15.89 -17.57
C ASP A 227 -22.48 14.82 -16.49
N LEU A 228 -23.24 15.09 -15.43
CA LEU A 228 -23.58 14.09 -14.40
C LEU A 228 -24.46 12.98 -15.00
N ARG A 229 -25.48 13.38 -15.78
CA ARG A 229 -26.31 12.42 -16.52
C ARG A 229 -25.49 11.58 -17.49
N ALA A 230 -24.40 12.09 -18.07
CA ALA A 230 -23.58 11.35 -19.01
C ALA A 230 -22.87 10.14 -18.38
N LEU A 231 -22.47 10.23 -17.10
CA LEU A 231 -21.92 9.07 -16.37
C LEU A 231 -23.00 8.01 -16.16
N ALA A 232 -24.15 8.41 -15.58
CA ALA A 232 -25.25 7.50 -15.30
C ALA A 232 -25.86 6.85 -16.56
N ARG A 233 -26.08 7.63 -17.64
CA ARG A 233 -26.64 7.13 -18.91
C ARG A 233 -25.73 6.12 -19.60
N LYS A 234 -24.42 6.31 -19.50
CA LYS A 234 -23.44 5.38 -20.09
C LYS A 234 -23.18 4.16 -19.20
N LYS A 235 -23.83 4.07 -18.03
CA LYS A 235 -23.56 3.06 -17.00
C LYS A 235 -22.08 3.04 -16.59
N ASN A 236 -21.46 4.21 -16.61
CA ASN A 236 -20.07 4.38 -16.17
C ASN A 236 -20.10 4.58 -14.65
N GLY A 237 -19.97 3.48 -13.92
CA GLY A 237 -19.92 3.48 -12.46
C GLY A 237 -18.77 4.30 -11.90
N VAL A 238 -18.99 4.93 -10.75
CA VAL A 238 -17.91 5.51 -9.95
C VAL A 238 -17.11 4.36 -9.33
N VAL A 239 -15.79 4.43 -9.45
CA VAL A 239 -14.85 3.51 -8.81
C VAL A 239 -14.12 4.24 -7.68
N ALA A 240 -13.73 5.49 -7.90
CA ALA A 240 -13.12 6.33 -6.86
C ALA A 240 -13.52 7.79 -7.02
N LEU A 241 -13.58 8.50 -5.90
CA LEU A 241 -13.93 9.91 -5.82
C LEU A 241 -13.04 10.59 -4.78
N GLU A 242 -12.33 11.64 -5.17
CA GLU A 242 -11.47 12.43 -4.27
C GLU A 242 -11.44 13.90 -4.72
N GLY A 243 -11.55 14.83 -3.79
CA GLY A 243 -11.31 16.26 -4.03
C GLY A 243 -10.12 16.79 -3.22
N PRO A 244 -9.67 18.03 -3.49
CA PRO A 244 -8.55 18.65 -2.78
C PRO A 244 -8.73 18.62 -1.27
N ARG A 245 -7.63 18.34 -0.56
CA ARG A 245 -7.58 18.35 0.91
C ARG A 245 -7.46 19.76 1.46
N ASP A 246 -6.56 20.54 0.86
CA ASP A 246 -6.28 21.93 1.20
C ASP A 246 -6.77 22.83 0.07
N GLY A 247 -8.06 23.15 0.06
CA GLY A 247 -8.66 23.92 -1.03
C GLY A 247 -9.98 24.57 -0.66
N ASP A 248 -10.55 25.33 -1.60
CA ASP A 248 -11.83 26.03 -1.43
C ASP A 248 -13.07 25.12 -1.56
N GLY A 249 -12.87 23.80 -1.69
CA GLY A 249 -13.96 22.83 -1.82
C GLY A 249 -14.69 22.89 -3.16
N LYS A 250 -14.12 23.56 -4.17
CA LYS A 250 -14.81 23.81 -5.45
C LYS A 250 -14.56 22.77 -6.53
N LYS A 251 -13.66 21.82 -6.33
CA LYS A 251 -13.37 20.79 -7.34
C LYS A 251 -13.34 19.40 -6.72
N PHE A 252 -13.68 18.41 -7.51
CA PHE A 252 -13.47 17.00 -7.17
C PHE A 252 -13.19 16.19 -8.43
N ALA A 253 -12.52 15.06 -8.29
CA ALA A 253 -12.23 14.14 -9.36
C ALA A 253 -13.00 12.82 -9.17
N VAL A 254 -13.48 12.27 -10.28
CA VAL A 254 -14.13 10.95 -10.34
C VAL A 254 -13.34 10.07 -11.28
N TYR A 255 -12.90 8.90 -10.80
CA TYR A 255 -12.44 7.80 -11.64
C TYR A 255 -13.60 6.86 -11.91
N GLY A 256 -13.94 6.70 -13.20
CA GLY A 256 -15.04 5.85 -13.64
C GLY A 256 -14.58 4.45 -14.05
N SER A 257 -15.52 3.51 -14.11
CA SER A 257 -15.31 2.14 -14.63
C SER A 257 -14.84 2.11 -16.09
N ASP A 258 -14.97 3.22 -16.81
CA ASP A 258 -14.42 3.42 -18.15
C ASP A 258 -12.95 3.86 -18.15
N ARG A 259 -12.27 3.78 -17.00
CA ARG A 259 -10.85 4.08 -16.81
C ARG A 259 -10.47 5.50 -17.20
N ARG A 260 -11.38 6.42 -16.91
CA ARG A 260 -11.22 7.85 -17.16
C ARG A 260 -11.46 8.64 -15.90
N ILE A 261 -10.59 9.63 -15.71
CA ILE A 261 -10.70 10.61 -14.65
C ILE A 261 -11.44 11.83 -15.20
N ARG A 262 -12.40 12.33 -14.45
CA ARG A 262 -13.15 13.55 -14.77
C ARG A 262 -13.03 14.49 -13.59
N VAL A 263 -12.54 15.70 -13.83
CA VAL A 263 -12.52 16.76 -12.82
C VAL A 263 -13.78 17.59 -12.99
N PHE A 264 -14.53 17.72 -11.92
CA PHE A 264 -15.75 18.51 -11.86
C PHE A 264 -15.49 19.82 -11.12
N ASP A 265 -16.11 20.87 -11.60
CA ASP A 265 -16.41 22.04 -10.79
C ASP A 265 -17.64 21.72 -9.93
N ARG A 266 -17.53 21.87 -8.61
CA ARG A 266 -18.54 21.44 -7.63
C ARG A 266 -19.77 22.33 -7.64
N GLU A 267 -19.61 23.62 -7.91
CA GLU A 267 -20.72 24.59 -7.93
C GLU A 267 -21.57 24.41 -9.18
N THR A 268 -20.93 24.27 -10.34
CA THR A 268 -21.62 24.14 -11.64
C THR A 268 -21.91 22.68 -12.03
N MET A 269 -21.28 21.72 -11.36
CA MET A 269 -21.32 20.29 -11.68
C MET A 269 -20.96 19.96 -13.14
N LYS A 270 -20.11 20.80 -13.75
CA LYS A 270 -19.59 20.62 -15.11
C LYS A 270 -18.21 19.99 -15.10
N ILE A 271 -17.93 19.19 -16.12
CA ILE A 271 -16.59 18.62 -16.30
C ILE A 271 -15.66 19.71 -16.82
N THR A 272 -14.60 19.98 -16.06
CA THR A 272 -13.55 20.93 -16.43
C THR A 272 -12.35 20.24 -17.08
N ALA A 273 -12.04 19.00 -16.70
CA ALA A 273 -10.92 18.25 -17.28
C ALA A 273 -11.21 16.75 -17.42
N LYS A 274 -10.56 16.09 -18.38
CA LYS A 274 -10.65 14.65 -18.61
C LYS A 274 -9.27 14.04 -18.82
N TYR A 275 -8.99 12.95 -18.12
CA TYR A 275 -7.75 12.19 -18.25
C TYR A 275 -8.08 10.69 -18.39
N SER A 276 -7.10 9.89 -18.77
CA SER A 276 -7.26 8.44 -18.94
C SER A 276 -6.03 7.73 -18.38
N ASP A 277 -6.25 6.58 -17.72
CA ASP A 277 -5.16 5.76 -17.19
C ASP A 277 -4.64 4.72 -18.21
N ALA A 278 -5.21 4.71 -19.42
CA ALA A 278 -5.05 3.64 -20.39
C ALA A 278 -3.71 3.70 -21.13
N VAL A 279 -3.09 2.52 -21.31
CA VAL A 279 -1.77 2.34 -21.91
C VAL A 279 -1.62 2.98 -23.30
N LYS A 280 -2.67 2.93 -24.13
CA LYS A 280 -2.62 3.40 -25.52
C LYS A 280 -2.48 4.92 -25.69
N ASN A 281 -2.89 5.72 -24.70
CA ASN A 281 -2.74 7.19 -24.78
C ASN A 281 -1.32 7.65 -24.42
N MET A 282 -0.45 6.72 -24.01
CA MET A 282 0.90 7.00 -23.49
C MET A 282 1.98 7.07 -24.58
N GLU A 283 1.73 6.50 -25.78
CA GLU A 283 2.66 6.55 -26.92
C GLU A 283 2.88 7.97 -27.46
N LYS A 284 1.91 8.87 -27.25
CA LYS A 284 2.00 10.26 -27.72
C LYS A 284 2.83 11.16 -26.80
N ALA A 285 3.26 10.67 -25.65
CA ALA A 285 3.94 11.51 -24.65
C ALA A 285 5.47 11.44 -24.73
N ASP A 286 6.09 10.49 -25.46
CA ASP A 286 7.56 10.33 -25.55
C ASP A 286 8.32 10.23 -24.19
N LEU A 287 7.62 10.02 -23.06
CA LEU A 287 8.22 10.16 -21.72
C LEU A 287 8.91 8.88 -21.20
N VAL A 288 8.55 7.69 -21.67
CA VAL A 288 9.12 6.41 -21.18
C VAL A 288 9.17 5.37 -22.30
N HIS A 289 10.34 4.72 -22.50
CA HIS A 289 10.51 3.63 -23.46
C HIS A 289 10.44 2.28 -22.76
N PHE A 290 9.54 1.40 -23.22
CA PHE A 290 9.43 0.01 -22.78
C PHE A 290 9.77 -0.93 -23.93
N ASP A 291 10.45 -2.04 -23.64
CA ASP A 291 10.67 -3.09 -24.62
C ASP A 291 9.36 -3.87 -24.92
N ASN A 292 9.39 -4.72 -25.95
CA ASN A 292 8.20 -5.47 -26.38
C ASN A 292 7.72 -6.51 -25.37
N LEU A 293 8.62 -7.09 -24.57
CA LEU A 293 8.30 -8.10 -23.57
C LEU A 293 7.58 -7.46 -22.38
N GLN A 294 8.12 -6.35 -21.88
CA GLN A 294 7.53 -5.51 -20.83
C GLN A 294 6.14 -5.04 -21.25
N LYS A 295 5.98 -4.54 -22.49
CA LYS A 295 4.68 -4.15 -23.05
C LYS A 295 3.68 -5.30 -23.03
N GLY A 296 4.09 -6.51 -23.42
CA GLY A 296 3.24 -7.70 -23.37
C GLY A 296 2.77 -8.03 -21.95
N SER A 297 3.69 -8.01 -20.98
CA SER A 297 3.39 -8.22 -19.55
C SER A 297 2.41 -7.18 -19.00
N MET A 298 2.63 -5.90 -19.32
CA MET A 298 1.75 -4.80 -18.90
C MET A 298 0.34 -4.96 -19.47
N VAL A 299 0.20 -5.31 -20.76
CA VAL A 299 -1.12 -5.54 -21.37
C VAL A 299 -1.85 -6.71 -20.73
N ASN A 300 -1.14 -7.79 -20.40
CA ASN A 300 -1.74 -8.94 -19.72
C ASN A 300 -2.20 -8.57 -18.30
N ARG A 301 -1.37 -7.87 -17.53
CA ARG A 301 -1.73 -7.38 -16.20
C ARG A 301 -2.96 -6.46 -16.24
N GLU A 302 -3.08 -5.61 -17.27
CA GLU A 302 -4.25 -4.76 -17.46
C GLU A 302 -5.53 -5.56 -17.77
N ARG A 303 -5.42 -6.71 -18.45
CA ARG A 303 -6.55 -7.64 -18.62
C ARG A 303 -6.92 -8.31 -17.31
N GLU A 304 -5.93 -8.75 -16.54
CA GLU A 304 -6.13 -9.38 -15.22
C GLU A 304 -6.84 -8.41 -14.26
N ILE A 305 -6.36 -7.18 -14.12
CA ILE A 305 -7.00 -6.13 -13.29
C ILE A 305 -8.44 -5.88 -13.72
N SER A 306 -8.70 -5.85 -15.04
CA SER A 306 -10.05 -5.66 -15.56
C SER A 306 -10.97 -6.84 -15.27
N SER A 307 -10.42 -8.07 -15.22
CA SER A 307 -11.17 -9.30 -14.90
C SER A 307 -11.37 -9.54 -13.41
N ASP A 308 -10.42 -9.10 -12.58
CA ASP A 308 -10.43 -9.19 -11.12
C ASP A 308 -11.46 -8.23 -10.51
N GLY A 309 -12.06 -7.35 -11.33
CA GLY A 309 -13.13 -6.46 -10.91
C GLY A 309 -12.67 -5.44 -9.86
N VAL A 310 -11.37 -5.15 -9.83
CA VAL A 310 -10.71 -4.32 -8.81
C VAL A 310 -11.49 -3.03 -8.61
N SER A 311 -12.11 -2.91 -7.44
CA SER A 311 -12.90 -1.76 -7.03
C SER A 311 -12.07 -0.64 -6.42
N SER A 312 -10.77 -0.85 -6.21
CA SER A 312 -9.88 0.07 -5.49
C SER A 312 -8.96 0.81 -6.44
N PHE A 313 -9.23 2.10 -6.62
CA PHE A 313 -8.37 3.07 -7.29
C PHE A 313 -8.17 4.28 -6.38
N GLY A 314 -6.95 4.79 -6.24
CA GLY A 314 -6.64 5.93 -5.38
C GLY A 314 -5.99 7.07 -6.16
N MET A 315 -6.50 8.28 -5.95
CA MET A 315 -5.93 9.52 -6.49
C MET A 315 -5.61 10.46 -5.33
N SER A 316 -4.66 11.37 -5.54
CA SER A 316 -4.34 12.40 -4.55
C SER A 316 -4.22 13.76 -5.21
N TRP A 317 -4.73 14.78 -4.53
CA TRP A 317 -4.47 16.18 -4.87
C TRP A 317 -3.25 16.65 -4.11
N VAL A 318 -2.36 17.39 -4.78
CA VAL A 318 -1.14 17.93 -4.17
C VAL A 318 -1.24 19.45 -4.09
N GLY A 319 -0.82 20.02 -2.96
CA GLY A 319 -0.82 21.46 -2.73
C GLY A 319 -2.24 22.03 -2.58
N ASP A 320 -2.49 23.16 -3.22
CA ASP A 320 -3.71 23.98 -3.11
C ASP A 320 -4.90 23.48 -3.96
N GLY A 321 -4.85 22.23 -4.43
CA GLY A 321 -5.89 21.66 -5.28
C GLY A 321 -5.74 21.96 -6.77
N ARG A 322 -4.60 22.50 -7.21
CA ARG A 322 -4.29 22.66 -8.64
C ARG A 322 -3.78 21.37 -9.30
N LEU A 323 -2.91 20.64 -8.61
CA LEU A 323 -2.26 19.45 -9.13
C LEU A 323 -3.02 18.20 -8.71
N LEU A 324 -3.30 17.35 -9.69
CA LEU A 324 -3.87 16.03 -9.46
C LEU A 324 -2.82 14.97 -9.82
N VAL A 325 -2.70 13.98 -8.95
CA VAL A 325 -1.75 12.88 -9.10
C VAL A 325 -2.52 11.56 -9.06
N PHE A 326 -2.26 10.68 -10.02
CA PHE A 326 -2.96 9.41 -10.14
C PHE A 326 -2.12 8.34 -10.84
N PRO A 327 -2.31 7.06 -10.52
CA PRO A 327 -1.58 5.97 -11.15
C PRO A 327 -2.15 5.64 -12.53
N THR A 328 -1.26 5.28 -13.45
CA THR A 328 -1.57 4.79 -14.79
C THR A 328 -0.72 3.56 -15.10
N GLY A 329 -0.96 2.93 -16.26
CA GLY A 329 -0.13 1.82 -16.73
C GLY A 329 1.37 2.15 -16.87
N SER A 330 1.76 3.42 -17.02
CA SER A 330 3.16 3.84 -17.20
C SER A 330 3.79 4.46 -15.95
N GLY A 331 3.15 4.36 -14.78
CA GLY A 331 3.62 4.97 -13.55
C GLY A 331 2.61 5.96 -12.99
N VAL A 332 3.06 6.90 -12.16
CA VAL A 332 2.21 7.89 -11.52
C VAL A 332 2.25 9.20 -12.31
N GLN A 333 1.11 9.62 -12.86
CA GLN A 333 1.01 10.88 -13.61
C GLN A 333 0.72 12.06 -12.70
N VAL A 334 1.38 13.18 -12.98
CA VAL A 334 1.12 14.49 -12.38
C VAL A 334 0.52 15.38 -13.45
N VAL A 335 -0.67 15.93 -13.20
CA VAL A 335 -1.36 16.82 -14.14
C VAL A 335 -1.72 18.15 -13.50
N ASP A 336 -1.68 19.22 -14.28
CA ASP A 336 -2.23 20.51 -13.92
C ASP A 336 -3.68 20.59 -14.41
N THR A 337 -4.61 20.70 -13.47
CA THR A 337 -6.05 20.73 -13.78
C THR A 337 -6.53 22.06 -14.34
N SER A 338 -5.73 23.11 -14.24
CA SER A 338 -6.04 24.46 -14.74
C SER A 338 -5.77 24.63 -16.24
N ASN A 339 -4.77 23.93 -16.77
CA ASN A 339 -4.38 24.02 -18.18
C ASN A 339 -4.45 22.67 -18.92
N HIS A 340 -4.91 21.62 -18.24
CA HIS A 340 -5.13 20.28 -18.77
C HIS A 340 -3.87 19.58 -19.29
N LYS A 341 -2.68 19.98 -18.81
CA LYS A 341 -1.41 19.38 -19.24
C LYS A 341 -0.95 18.30 -18.27
N VAL A 342 -0.43 17.21 -18.84
CA VAL A 342 0.42 16.26 -18.12
C VAL A 342 1.78 16.92 -17.92
N LEU A 343 2.22 17.02 -16.69
CA LEU A 343 3.48 17.68 -16.34
C LEU A 343 4.64 16.69 -16.23
N ARG A 344 4.38 15.50 -15.67
CA ARG A 344 5.41 14.48 -15.39
C ARG A 344 4.79 13.09 -15.21
N THR A 345 5.62 12.07 -15.43
CA THR A 345 5.38 10.69 -14.98
C THR A 345 6.47 10.28 -13.99
N ILE A 346 6.07 9.78 -12.82
CA ILE A 346 6.94 9.32 -11.73
C ILE A 346 6.90 7.78 -11.69
N GLY A 347 8.01 7.11 -11.36
CA GLY A 347 8.03 5.65 -11.25
C GLY A 347 7.85 4.92 -12.58
N GLY A 348 8.17 5.57 -13.70
CA GLY A 348 7.96 5.02 -15.04
C GLY A 348 8.75 3.74 -15.32
N ARG A 349 9.95 3.58 -14.74
CA ARG A 349 10.73 2.33 -14.89
C ARG A 349 10.17 1.20 -14.04
N ASP A 350 9.59 1.50 -12.89
CA ASP A 350 8.97 0.48 -12.03
C ASP A 350 7.62 0.02 -12.57
N ALA A 351 6.95 0.83 -13.41
CA ALA A 351 5.66 0.51 -13.99
C ALA A 351 5.66 -0.79 -14.83
N GLY A 352 6.83 -1.17 -15.38
CA GLY A 352 7.00 -2.47 -16.06
C GLY A 352 6.84 -3.66 -15.12
N GLU A 353 7.28 -3.52 -13.87
CA GLU A 353 7.25 -4.56 -12.84
C GLU A 353 5.98 -4.49 -11.98
N VAL A 354 5.53 -3.27 -11.65
CA VAL A 354 4.45 -3.00 -10.71
C VAL A 354 3.39 -2.13 -11.36
N ARG A 355 2.12 -2.55 -11.32
CA ARG A 355 1.01 -1.66 -11.67
C ARG A 355 0.51 -0.95 -10.42
N PHE A 356 0.84 0.32 -10.28
CA PHE A 356 0.31 1.13 -9.19
C PHE A 356 -1.21 1.29 -9.32
N ILE A 357 -1.97 1.26 -8.23
CA ILE A 357 -3.44 1.40 -8.22
C ILE A 357 -3.94 2.49 -7.29
N SER A 358 -3.11 2.94 -6.35
CA SER A 358 -3.39 4.06 -5.46
C SER A 358 -2.14 4.92 -5.33
N VAL A 359 -2.34 6.23 -5.18
CA VAL A 359 -1.29 7.17 -4.79
C VAL A 359 -1.81 8.11 -3.71
N ALA A 360 -0.95 8.39 -2.73
CA ALA A 360 -1.22 9.18 -1.54
C ALA A 360 -0.11 10.22 -1.34
N ASP A 361 -0.47 11.49 -1.14
CA ASP A 361 0.49 12.55 -0.76
C ASP A 361 0.63 12.63 0.77
N CYS A 362 1.79 12.25 1.28
CA CYS A 362 2.17 12.28 2.69
C CYS A 362 3.05 13.49 3.06
N GLY A 363 3.11 14.53 2.22
CA GLY A 363 3.93 15.70 2.45
C GLY A 363 3.52 16.52 3.69
N VAL A 364 4.51 17.08 4.40
CA VAL A 364 4.33 17.89 5.62
C VAL A 364 4.42 19.38 5.30
N ASP A 365 3.63 20.20 5.99
CA ASP A 365 3.79 21.66 5.97
C ASP A 365 5.04 22.05 6.78
N GLY A 366 6.00 22.73 6.14
CA GLY A 366 7.28 23.11 6.74
C GLY A 366 7.18 24.01 7.99
N LYS A 367 6.00 24.57 8.30
CA LYS A 367 5.75 25.24 9.60
C LYS A 367 5.49 24.29 10.75
N VAL A 368 4.77 23.20 10.49
CA VAL A 368 4.44 22.18 11.51
C VAL A 368 5.69 21.37 11.85
N ASP A 369 6.51 21.08 10.83
CA ASP A 369 7.78 20.38 11.02
C ASP A 369 8.74 21.16 11.94
N ARG A 370 8.81 22.50 11.76
CA ARG A 370 9.58 23.39 12.66
C ARG A 370 9.07 23.37 14.11
N GLN A 371 7.76 23.38 14.34
CA GLN A 371 7.20 23.32 15.70
C GLN A 371 7.44 21.95 16.36
N LEU A 372 7.32 20.86 15.60
CA LEU A 372 7.62 19.51 16.08
C LEU A 372 9.11 19.35 16.41
N ALA A 373 10.01 19.93 15.61
CA ALA A 373 11.45 19.92 15.88
C ALA A 373 11.81 20.69 17.17
N LEU A 374 11.20 21.87 17.36
CA LEU A 374 11.36 22.67 18.59
C LEU A 374 10.83 21.94 19.83
N ALA A 375 9.70 21.23 19.72
CA ALA A 375 9.11 20.46 20.81
C ALA A 375 9.94 19.23 21.22
N ARG A 376 10.78 18.70 20.33
CA ARG A 376 11.67 17.55 20.58
C ARG A 376 12.96 17.90 21.33
N GLY A 377 13.14 19.14 21.78
CA GLY A 377 14.26 19.52 22.63
C GLY A 377 15.64 19.47 21.94
N LYS A 378 15.70 19.39 20.61
CA LYS A 378 16.95 19.64 19.87
C LYS A 378 17.26 21.14 19.99
N GLY A 379 18.00 21.48 21.05
CA GLY A 379 18.43 22.84 21.35
C GLY A 379 19.23 23.45 20.19
N ALA A 380 19.33 24.78 20.19
CA ALA A 380 19.96 25.60 19.16
C ALA A 380 21.48 25.35 18.91
N GLY A 381 22.05 24.24 19.42
CA GLY A 381 23.50 24.03 19.57
C GLY A 381 24.14 22.94 18.70
N GLU A 382 23.41 22.01 18.09
CA GLU A 382 24.02 21.03 17.17
C GLU A 382 23.79 21.46 15.72
N ALA A 383 24.87 21.94 15.11
CA ALA A 383 24.91 22.27 13.70
C ALA A 383 24.85 21.00 12.84
N VAL A 384 23.64 20.47 12.66
CA VAL A 384 23.29 19.75 11.42
C VAL A 384 23.48 20.75 10.28
N ASP A 385 24.11 20.32 9.18
CA ASP A 385 24.46 21.15 8.04
C ASP A 385 23.24 21.95 7.53
N ARG A 386 23.23 23.24 7.86
CA ARG A 386 22.09 24.17 7.76
C ARG A 386 22.00 24.86 6.39
N THR A 387 22.66 24.32 5.36
CA THR A 387 22.83 25.03 4.08
C THR A 387 21.94 24.54 2.94
N GLN A 388 21.10 23.52 3.12
CA GLN A 388 20.17 23.04 2.08
C GLN A 388 18.71 22.82 2.52
N GLU A 389 18.34 23.17 3.75
CA GLU A 389 16.95 23.14 4.19
C GLU A 389 16.26 24.47 3.85
N GLY A 390 15.32 24.43 2.90
CA GLY A 390 14.70 25.61 2.30
C GLY A 390 14.22 26.64 3.33
N GLU A 391 14.77 27.85 3.26
CA GLU A 391 14.58 29.00 4.16
C GLU A 391 13.12 29.49 4.33
N ASP A 392 12.11 28.85 3.72
CA ASP A 392 10.80 29.47 3.48
C ASP A 392 9.57 28.71 4.06
N GLY A 393 9.76 27.63 4.83
CA GLY A 393 8.64 26.95 5.50
C GLY A 393 7.60 26.35 4.56
N ARG A 394 8.04 25.87 3.40
CA ARG A 394 7.18 25.36 2.33
C ARG A 394 7.02 23.83 2.43
N ARG A 395 5.91 23.33 1.88
CA ARG A 395 5.50 21.92 1.90
C ARG A 395 6.39 21.06 0.99
N ASP A 396 6.84 19.92 1.50
CA ASP A 396 7.65 18.96 0.74
C ASP A 396 6.85 17.66 0.47
N PRO A 397 6.39 17.43 -0.78
CA PRO A 397 5.52 16.31 -1.10
C PRO A 397 6.29 14.97 -1.16
N THR A 398 5.83 14.00 -0.38
CA THR A 398 6.28 12.60 -0.45
C THR A 398 5.13 11.76 -0.97
N LEU A 399 5.30 11.12 -2.13
CA LEU A 399 4.25 10.32 -2.73
C LEU A 399 4.40 8.86 -2.34
N VAL A 400 3.31 8.24 -1.93
CA VAL A 400 3.25 6.82 -1.58
C VAL A 400 2.30 6.12 -2.54
N ALA A 401 2.77 5.09 -3.24
CA ALA A 401 1.97 4.32 -4.18
C ALA A 401 1.76 2.88 -3.72
N LEU A 402 0.57 2.34 -3.95
CA LEU A 402 0.26 0.92 -3.76
C LEU A 402 0.31 0.18 -5.10
N GLY A 403 0.90 -1.01 -5.13
CA GLY A 403 0.85 -1.91 -6.28
C GLY A 403 -0.38 -2.82 -6.26
N TRP A 404 -0.89 -3.19 -7.44
CA TRP A 404 -1.96 -4.17 -7.56
C TRP A 404 -1.48 -5.56 -7.10
N GLY A 405 -2.22 -6.17 -6.18
CA GLY A 405 -1.90 -7.50 -5.63
C GLY A 405 -0.59 -7.57 -4.86
N THR A 406 0.09 -6.44 -4.65
CA THR A 406 1.37 -6.41 -3.96
C THR A 406 1.17 -6.22 -2.47
N ARG A 407 2.11 -6.77 -1.71
CA ARG A 407 2.20 -6.55 -0.26
C ARG A 407 3.12 -5.38 0.07
N ARG A 408 3.47 -4.59 -0.94
CA ARG A 408 4.44 -3.51 -0.83
C ARG A 408 3.81 -2.19 -1.22
N PHE A 409 4.17 -1.15 -0.48
CA PHE A 409 3.98 0.22 -0.92
C PHE A 409 5.33 0.88 -1.20
N TYR A 410 5.30 1.83 -2.13
CA TYR A 410 6.49 2.41 -2.76
C TYR A 410 6.50 3.90 -2.49
N VAL A 411 7.62 4.41 -2.00
CA VAL A 411 7.77 5.82 -1.67
C VAL A 411 8.61 6.50 -2.75
N PHE A 412 8.09 7.61 -3.26
CA PHE A 412 8.79 8.51 -4.18
C PHE A 412 9.06 9.82 -3.45
N ASN A 413 10.33 10.20 -3.42
CA ASN A 413 10.79 11.45 -2.82
C ASN A 413 11.72 12.19 -3.80
N LYS A 414 12.02 13.46 -3.52
CA LYS A 414 12.83 14.29 -4.42
C LYS A 414 14.33 13.96 -4.36
N HIS A 415 14.81 13.54 -3.19
CA HIS A 415 16.25 13.34 -2.92
C HIS A 415 16.72 11.89 -3.12
N GLY A 416 15.84 11.00 -3.55
CA GLY A 416 16.16 9.60 -3.82
C GLY A 416 16.83 9.43 -5.18
N ASN A 417 18.15 9.23 -5.13
CA ASN A 417 19.03 8.78 -6.22
C ASN A 417 19.40 9.81 -7.29
N GLU A 418 19.80 11.03 -6.90
CA GLU A 418 20.59 11.89 -7.81
C GLU A 418 22.04 11.40 -7.98
N GLU A 419 22.51 10.42 -7.18
CA GLU A 419 23.90 9.90 -7.24
C GLU A 419 24.08 8.53 -7.93
N GLU A 420 23.02 7.86 -8.40
CA GLU A 420 23.12 6.51 -9.02
C GLU A 420 22.70 6.44 -10.49
N GLU A 421 22.94 7.49 -11.28
CA GLU A 421 22.89 7.36 -12.75
C GLU A 421 24.10 6.61 -13.35
N GLY A 422 24.95 6.00 -12.52
CA GLY A 422 26.07 5.18 -12.97
C GLY A 422 26.65 4.25 -11.92
N GLY A 423 25.91 3.23 -11.47
CA GLY A 423 26.47 2.16 -10.64
C GLY A 423 25.41 1.31 -9.96
N GLY A 424 25.66 0.01 -9.83
CA GLY A 424 24.73 -0.96 -9.24
C GLY A 424 24.56 -0.79 -7.74
N GLY A 425 23.79 0.21 -7.32
CA GLY A 425 23.30 0.33 -5.95
C GLY A 425 22.30 -0.77 -5.60
N GLU A 426 22.52 -1.43 -4.46
CA GLU A 426 21.57 -2.35 -3.85
C GLU A 426 20.26 -1.62 -3.57
N ARG A 427 19.15 -2.10 -4.15
CA ARG A 427 17.82 -1.51 -3.92
C ARG A 427 17.38 -1.84 -2.50
N ASP A 428 17.25 -0.83 -1.64
CA ASP A 428 16.81 -1.01 -0.25
C ASP A 428 15.39 -1.59 -0.19
N VAL A 429 15.31 -2.85 0.23
CA VAL A 429 14.09 -3.52 0.67
C VAL A 429 14.11 -3.49 2.20
N LEU A 430 13.40 -2.51 2.79
CA LEU A 430 13.25 -2.45 4.23
C LEU A 430 12.13 -3.43 4.65
N ASN A 431 12.55 -4.66 4.97
CA ASN A 431 11.69 -5.65 5.61
C ASN A 431 11.63 -5.36 7.11
N GLU A 432 10.44 -5.10 7.63
CA GLU A 432 10.25 -5.04 9.07
C GLU A 432 10.31 -6.44 9.67
N PRO A 433 10.98 -6.62 10.82
CA PRO A 433 10.80 -7.81 11.61
C PRO A 433 9.34 -7.87 12.11
N PRO A 434 8.63 -9.00 11.94
CA PRO A 434 7.26 -9.15 12.43
C PRO A 434 7.19 -8.92 13.96
N ASP A 435 6.17 -8.20 14.43
CA ASP A 435 6.03 -7.91 15.87
C ASP A 435 5.61 -9.18 16.67
N ARG A 436 5.91 -9.18 17.97
CA ARG A 436 5.68 -10.31 18.88
C ARG A 436 4.20 -10.68 19.07
N GLU A 437 3.27 -9.72 19.06
CA GLU A 437 1.82 -9.96 19.11
C GLU A 437 1.27 -10.45 17.76
N GLU A 438 1.82 -9.95 16.64
CA GLU A 438 1.46 -10.35 15.27
C GLU A 438 1.99 -11.77 14.94
N LEU A 439 3.06 -12.21 15.60
CA LEU A 439 3.52 -13.61 15.60
C LEU A 439 2.59 -14.52 16.41
N LEU A 440 2.01 -14.02 17.51
CA LEU A 440 1.05 -14.76 18.35
C LEU A 440 -0.35 -14.85 17.70
N LEU A 441 -0.79 -13.81 16.99
CA LEU A 441 -2.11 -13.72 16.33
C LEU A 441 -2.17 -14.41 14.96
N GLY A 442 -1.02 -14.67 14.33
CA GLY A 442 -0.93 -15.50 13.12
C GLY A 442 -1.44 -16.94 13.30
N ASN A 443 -1.61 -17.38 14.55
CA ASN A 443 -2.09 -18.72 14.92
C ASN A 443 -3.61 -18.87 15.03
N GLN A 444 -4.41 -17.81 14.88
CA GLN A 444 -5.88 -17.90 14.94
C GLN A 444 -6.53 -17.32 13.69
N GLY A 445 -6.45 -18.06 12.58
CA GLY A 445 -7.16 -17.63 11.38
C GLY A 445 -6.81 -18.38 10.11
N ARG A 446 -7.01 -19.71 10.08
CA ARG A 446 -7.36 -20.46 8.85
C ARG A 446 -7.83 -21.86 9.24
N GLY A 447 -9.14 -22.05 9.20
CA GLY A 447 -9.78 -23.36 9.33
C GLY A 447 -9.69 -24.17 8.04
N GLU A 448 -8.49 -24.38 7.52
CA GLU A 448 -8.22 -25.40 6.52
C GLU A 448 -6.96 -26.16 6.96
N ASP A 449 -7.13 -27.46 7.15
CA ASP A 449 -6.07 -28.42 7.46
C ASP A 449 -4.89 -28.19 6.50
N PRO A 450 -3.68 -27.80 6.96
CA PRO A 450 -2.59 -27.45 6.07
C PRO A 450 -2.08 -28.73 5.42
N LYS A 451 -2.64 -29.09 4.25
CA LYS A 451 -2.09 -30.19 3.45
C LYS A 451 -0.61 -29.91 3.22
N LEU A 452 0.24 -30.78 3.74
CA LEU A 452 1.70 -30.73 3.53
C LEU A 452 1.97 -30.82 2.03
N GLY A 453 2.84 -29.94 1.53
CA GLY A 453 3.30 -30.02 0.15
C GLY A 453 4.01 -31.35 -0.09
N LYS A 454 3.72 -32.02 -1.20
CA LYS A 454 4.44 -33.23 -1.63
C LYS A 454 5.59 -32.90 -2.57
N GLU A 455 5.44 -31.84 -3.36
CA GLU A 455 6.44 -31.37 -4.30
C GLU A 455 6.48 -29.84 -4.28
N ALA A 456 7.62 -29.27 -4.65
CA ALA A 456 7.79 -27.84 -4.79
C ALA A 456 8.65 -27.49 -6.02
N VAL A 457 8.41 -26.30 -6.57
CA VAL A 457 9.23 -25.72 -7.64
C VAL A 457 9.77 -24.38 -7.16
N ILE A 458 11.07 -24.27 -6.95
CA ILE A 458 11.76 -23.02 -6.67
C ILE A 458 12.14 -22.40 -8.01
N ARG A 459 11.46 -21.31 -8.37
CA ARG A 459 11.78 -20.53 -9.57
C ARG A 459 12.85 -19.53 -9.22
N THR A 460 14.00 -19.58 -9.90
CA THR A 460 15.12 -18.68 -9.64
C THR A 460 15.41 -17.81 -10.86
N THR A 461 16.25 -16.79 -10.69
CA THR A 461 16.77 -15.98 -11.80
C THR A 461 17.61 -16.77 -12.80
N MET A 462 18.02 -18.01 -12.46
CA MET A 462 18.80 -18.90 -13.31
C MET A 462 18.04 -20.13 -13.83
N GLY A 463 16.76 -20.28 -13.46
CA GLY A 463 15.93 -21.40 -13.87
C GLY A 463 15.16 -22.04 -12.71
N ASP A 464 14.45 -23.12 -13.01
CA ASP A 464 13.54 -23.78 -12.08
C ASP A 464 14.17 -25.03 -11.45
N ILE A 465 14.03 -25.17 -10.13
CA ILE A 465 14.49 -26.31 -9.34
C ILE A 465 13.26 -27.02 -8.79
N HIS A 466 12.99 -28.23 -9.27
CA HIS A 466 11.90 -29.07 -8.80
C HIS A 466 12.38 -30.00 -7.70
N MET A 467 11.60 -30.16 -6.64
CA MET A 467 11.95 -31.03 -5.52
C MET A 467 10.75 -31.80 -4.98
N LYS A 468 11.03 -32.99 -4.47
CA LYS A 468 10.10 -33.78 -3.66
C LYS A 468 10.30 -33.42 -2.19
N LEU A 469 9.22 -33.31 -1.43
CA LEU A 469 9.20 -33.01 -0.01
C LEU A 469 8.86 -34.27 0.81
N PHE A 470 9.39 -34.36 2.02
CA PHE A 470 9.31 -35.55 2.89
C PHE A 470 8.38 -35.35 4.09
N GLY A 471 7.14 -34.91 3.83
CA GLY A 471 6.19 -34.52 4.89
C GLY A 471 5.78 -35.63 5.86
N GLU A 472 5.99 -36.91 5.52
CA GLU A 472 5.74 -38.02 6.46
C GLU A 472 6.82 -38.12 7.54
N GLN A 473 8.08 -37.82 7.19
CA GLN A 473 9.23 -37.94 8.09
C GLN A 473 9.49 -36.65 8.86
N CYS A 474 9.26 -35.50 8.22
CA CYS A 474 9.47 -34.16 8.80
C CYS A 474 8.25 -33.25 8.53
N PRO A 475 7.10 -33.55 9.15
CA PRO A 475 5.86 -32.82 8.94
C PRO A 475 6.00 -31.33 9.28
N ARG A 476 6.67 -30.97 10.38
CA ARG A 476 6.81 -29.56 10.77
C ARG A 476 7.72 -28.81 9.80
N THR A 477 8.86 -29.39 9.40
CA THR A 477 9.75 -28.74 8.44
C THR A 477 9.07 -28.52 7.10
N VAL A 478 8.30 -29.51 6.61
CA VAL A 478 7.57 -29.39 5.35
C VAL A 478 6.40 -28.41 5.46
N GLU A 479 5.72 -28.36 6.61
CA GLU A 479 4.70 -27.33 6.89
C GLU A 479 5.32 -25.93 6.86
N ASN A 480 6.45 -25.73 7.53
CA ASN A 480 7.18 -24.47 7.57
C ASN A 480 7.62 -24.03 6.17
N PHE A 481 8.29 -24.89 5.42
CA PHE A 481 8.72 -24.60 4.05
C PHE A 481 7.53 -24.32 3.13
N SER A 482 6.47 -25.14 3.21
CA SER A 482 5.26 -24.96 2.39
C SER A 482 4.51 -23.68 2.75
N GLY A 483 4.45 -23.34 4.04
CA GLY A 483 3.82 -22.12 4.54
C GLY A 483 4.55 -20.88 4.05
N HIS A 484 5.89 -20.86 4.14
CA HIS A 484 6.73 -19.80 3.58
C HIS A 484 6.65 -19.70 2.06
N GLY A 485 6.58 -20.83 1.35
CA GLY A 485 6.37 -20.84 -0.10
C GLY A 485 5.02 -20.24 -0.50
N ARG A 486 3.92 -20.68 0.14
CA ARG A 486 2.56 -20.17 -0.12
C ARG A 486 2.39 -18.72 0.30
N SER A 487 3.06 -18.30 1.37
CA SER A 487 3.08 -16.91 1.81
C SER A 487 4.04 -16.06 0.99
N GLY A 488 4.77 -16.58 0.00
CA GLY A 488 5.71 -15.79 -0.79
C GLY A 488 6.87 -15.21 0.05
N TYR A 489 7.11 -15.75 1.24
CA TYR A 489 8.19 -15.31 2.15
C TYR A 489 9.56 -15.39 1.47
N TYR A 490 9.76 -16.40 0.62
CA TYR A 490 10.99 -16.61 -0.12
C TYR A 490 11.16 -15.70 -1.35
N GLU A 491 10.13 -14.95 -1.77
CA GLU A 491 10.20 -14.13 -2.99
C GLU A 491 11.20 -12.99 -2.85
N ASN A 492 12.09 -12.89 -3.84
CA ASN A 492 13.25 -11.99 -3.92
C ASN A 492 14.35 -12.23 -2.88
N THR A 493 14.30 -13.32 -2.11
CA THR A 493 15.43 -13.72 -1.27
C THR A 493 16.59 -14.20 -2.14
N ILE A 494 17.81 -13.90 -1.71
CA ILE A 494 19.03 -14.27 -2.44
C ILE A 494 19.59 -15.61 -1.94
N MET A 495 20.35 -16.27 -2.80
CA MET A 495 21.31 -17.28 -2.38
C MET A 495 22.53 -16.56 -1.80
N HIS A 496 22.48 -16.23 -0.51
CA HIS A 496 23.49 -15.40 0.15
C HIS A 496 24.82 -16.14 0.36
N ARG A 497 24.83 -17.48 0.22
CA ARG A 497 26.04 -18.29 0.37
C ARG A 497 26.03 -19.47 -0.59
N VAL A 498 27.05 -19.58 -1.42
CA VAL A 498 27.24 -20.63 -2.43
C VAL A 498 28.68 -21.15 -2.31
N ILE A 499 28.83 -22.41 -1.89
CA ILE A 499 30.15 -23.02 -1.71
C ILE A 499 30.30 -24.16 -2.71
N LYS A 500 31.26 -24.00 -3.61
CA LYS A 500 31.60 -24.99 -4.62
C LYS A 500 32.06 -26.31 -3.98
N GLY A 501 31.48 -27.41 -4.42
CA GLY A 501 31.68 -28.74 -3.88
C GLY A 501 31.00 -28.95 -2.52
N PHE A 502 30.02 -28.12 -2.15
CA PHE A 502 29.33 -28.25 -0.87
C PHE A 502 27.82 -27.99 -0.98
N MET A 503 27.37 -26.73 -1.07
CA MET A 503 25.95 -26.39 -0.99
C MET A 503 25.60 -24.97 -1.44
N LEU A 504 24.32 -24.78 -1.75
CA LEU A 504 23.66 -23.51 -2.08
C LEU A 504 22.71 -23.15 -0.93
N GLN A 505 22.96 -22.07 -0.18
CA GLN A 505 22.14 -21.63 0.95
C GLN A 505 21.28 -20.42 0.60
N MET A 506 20.03 -20.45 1.06
CA MET A 506 19.02 -19.44 0.77
C MET A 506 17.91 -19.41 1.84
N GLY A 507 16.90 -18.57 1.65
CA GLY A 507 15.76 -18.48 2.55
C GLY A 507 15.96 -17.52 3.74
N ASP A 508 16.97 -16.66 3.65
CA ASP A 508 17.17 -15.52 4.55
C ASP A 508 16.63 -14.23 3.89
N PRO A 509 15.62 -13.56 4.49
CA PRO A 509 15.12 -12.26 4.01
C PRO A 509 16.11 -11.10 4.09
N LEU A 510 17.12 -11.18 4.97
CA LEU A 510 18.17 -10.15 5.09
C LEU A 510 19.31 -10.36 4.10
N GLY A 511 19.56 -11.62 3.71
CA GLY A 511 20.58 -11.97 2.73
C GLY A 511 22.01 -11.92 3.28
N ASP A 512 22.18 -11.91 4.60
CA ASP A 512 23.48 -11.88 5.28
C ASP A 512 23.76 -13.14 6.11
N GLY A 513 22.80 -14.08 6.14
CA GLY A 513 22.87 -15.34 6.87
C GLY A 513 22.41 -15.26 8.32
N THR A 514 22.06 -14.06 8.82
CA THR A 514 21.66 -13.85 10.22
C THR A 514 20.14 -13.79 10.42
N GLY A 515 19.39 -13.58 9.35
CA GLY A 515 17.94 -13.44 9.39
C GLY A 515 17.18 -14.74 9.18
N GLY A 516 15.84 -14.61 9.14
CA GLY A 516 14.94 -15.72 8.90
C GLY A 516 14.25 -16.25 10.16
N SER A 517 12.97 -16.57 10.05
CA SER A 517 12.15 -17.08 11.15
C SER A 517 11.17 -18.13 10.63
N SER A 518 10.76 -19.07 11.48
CA SER A 518 9.74 -20.05 11.08
C SER A 518 8.37 -19.39 10.87
N ILE A 519 7.43 -20.11 10.27
CA ILE A 519 6.04 -19.69 10.15
C ILE A 519 5.36 -19.47 11.51
N TRP A 520 5.94 -20.00 12.59
CA TRP A 520 5.47 -19.84 13.97
C TRP A 520 6.19 -18.70 14.72
N GLY A 521 7.08 -17.95 14.06
CA GLY A 521 7.76 -16.79 14.66
C GLY A 521 8.82 -17.11 15.70
N SER A 522 9.15 -18.38 15.88
CA SER A 522 10.19 -18.87 16.79
C SER A 522 11.00 -19.97 16.12
N GLU A 523 12.17 -20.28 16.65
CA GLU A 523 12.91 -21.45 16.21
C GLU A 523 12.13 -22.74 16.51
N PHE A 524 12.36 -23.80 15.72
CA PHE A 524 11.73 -25.10 15.95
C PHE A 524 12.70 -26.28 15.86
N GLU A 525 12.28 -27.38 16.47
CA GLU A 525 13.07 -28.60 16.65
C GLU A 525 13.48 -29.27 15.33
N ASP A 526 14.57 -30.04 15.37
CA ASP A 526 15.01 -30.86 14.24
C ASP A 526 14.17 -32.14 14.13
N GLU A 527 13.79 -32.50 12.90
CA GLU A 527 13.06 -33.74 12.58
C GLU A 527 14.00 -34.74 11.90
N ILE A 528 14.94 -35.29 12.67
CA ILE A 528 15.95 -36.23 12.17
C ILE A 528 15.35 -37.62 11.96
N SER A 529 15.35 -38.09 10.71
CA SER A 529 14.91 -39.43 10.35
C SER A 529 16.08 -40.32 9.88
N PRO A 530 16.24 -41.56 10.39
CA PRO A 530 17.29 -42.48 9.93
C PRO A 530 17.20 -42.82 8.44
N SER A 531 16.02 -42.68 7.82
CA SER A 531 15.82 -42.95 6.40
C SER A 531 16.19 -41.78 5.49
N LEU A 532 16.44 -40.59 6.06
CA LEU A 532 16.75 -39.36 5.32
C LEU A 532 18.17 -38.92 5.66
N ARG A 533 19.06 -38.97 4.66
CA ARG A 533 20.50 -38.71 4.83
C ARG A 533 21.03 -37.85 3.71
N HIS A 534 22.15 -37.18 3.97
CA HIS A 534 22.93 -36.45 2.98
C HIS A 534 23.84 -37.39 2.17
N ASP A 535 23.31 -38.54 1.77
CA ASP A 535 24.02 -39.63 1.08
C ASP A 535 24.27 -39.34 -0.41
N ARG A 536 23.63 -38.30 -0.95
CA ARG A 536 23.63 -37.92 -2.37
C ARG A 536 23.60 -36.40 -2.52
N ALA A 537 24.13 -35.94 -3.64
CA ALA A 537 23.98 -34.56 -4.10
C ALA A 537 22.50 -34.17 -4.25
N PHE A 538 22.24 -32.86 -4.21
CA PHE A 538 20.93 -32.24 -4.36
C PHE A 538 19.91 -32.64 -3.30
N THR A 539 20.42 -32.89 -2.08
CA THR A 539 19.60 -33.08 -0.88
C THR A 539 19.25 -31.70 -0.29
N VAL A 540 17.98 -31.50 0.07
CA VAL A 540 17.48 -30.24 0.62
C VAL A 540 17.32 -30.38 2.13
N SER A 541 17.93 -29.46 2.89
CA SER A 541 17.97 -29.53 4.34
C SER A 541 17.89 -28.15 4.99
N MET A 542 17.37 -28.08 6.22
CA MET A 542 17.32 -26.82 6.99
C MET A 542 18.71 -26.31 7.34
N ALA A 543 18.91 -25.00 7.26
CA ALA A 543 20.08 -24.32 7.81
C ALA A 543 19.75 -23.86 9.24
N ASN A 544 20.48 -24.37 10.22
CA ASN A 544 20.32 -24.04 11.64
C ASN A 544 21.66 -23.57 12.23
N ALA A 545 21.59 -22.78 13.31
CA ALA A 545 22.75 -22.30 14.07
C ALA A 545 23.15 -23.28 15.21
N GLY A 546 22.40 -24.37 15.35
CA GLY A 546 22.60 -25.42 16.34
C GLY A 546 21.38 -26.34 16.40
N PRO A 547 21.42 -27.38 17.26
CA PRO A 547 20.28 -28.28 17.42
C PRO A 547 19.01 -27.53 17.81
N GLY A 548 17.92 -27.76 17.08
CA GLY A 548 16.60 -27.20 17.35
C GLY A 548 16.43 -25.70 17.05
N THR A 549 17.34 -25.09 16.28
CA THR A 549 17.27 -23.68 15.93
C THR A 549 16.78 -23.46 14.48
N ASN A 550 15.82 -24.27 14.00
CA ASN A 550 15.35 -24.14 12.62
C ASN A 550 14.50 -22.88 12.44
N GLY A 551 14.79 -22.10 11.40
CA GLY A 551 14.05 -20.89 11.03
C GLY A 551 13.39 -21.01 9.64
N SER A 552 13.72 -20.08 8.74
CA SER A 552 13.30 -20.13 7.33
C SER A 552 14.40 -20.60 6.37
N GLN A 553 15.66 -20.51 6.79
CA GLN A 553 16.81 -20.78 5.94
C GLN A 553 16.95 -22.27 5.64
N PHE A 554 17.36 -22.59 4.43
CA PHE A 554 17.64 -23.94 3.97
C PHE A 554 18.76 -23.95 2.95
N PHE A 555 19.31 -25.13 2.69
CA PHE A 555 20.34 -25.32 1.68
C PHE A 555 20.06 -26.54 0.80
N ILE A 556 20.65 -26.52 -0.39
CA ILE A 556 20.68 -27.64 -1.34
C ILE A 556 22.14 -28.09 -1.47
N THR A 557 22.44 -29.34 -1.15
CA THR A 557 23.80 -29.87 -1.32
C THR A 557 24.15 -30.08 -2.79
N THR A 558 25.41 -29.96 -3.16
CA THR A 558 25.89 -30.27 -4.53
C THR A 558 26.72 -31.55 -4.59
N VAL A 559 27.11 -32.08 -3.43
CA VAL A 559 27.80 -33.37 -3.25
C VAL A 559 27.18 -34.13 -2.06
N PRO A 560 27.52 -35.43 -1.85
CA PRO A 560 27.22 -36.11 -0.60
C PRO A 560 27.94 -35.46 0.59
N THR A 561 27.21 -35.20 1.68
CA THR A 561 27.71 -34.47 2.87
C THR A 561 27.34 -35.19 4.19
N PRO A 562 27.76 -36.45 4.39
CA PRO A 562 27.31 -37.29 5.52
C PRO A 562 27.65 -36.73 6.91
N TRP A 563 28.57 -35.78 7.03
CA TRP A 563 28.89 -35.11 8.30
C TRP A 563 27.80 -34.15 8.80
N LEU A 564 26.79 -33.87 7.98
CA LEU A 564 25.58 -33.10 8.31
C LEU A 564 24.45 -34.00 8.84
N ASP A 565 24.56 -35.33 8.68
CA ASP A 565 23.56 -36.27 9.18
C ASP A 565 23.42 -36.17 10.70
N GLY A 566 22.17 -36.12 11.17
CA GLY A 566 21.84 -35.95 12.58
C GLY A 566 22.03 -34.52 13.13
N LYS A 567 22.44 -33.56 12.29
CA LYS A 567 22.60 -32.15 12.67
C LYS A 567 21.62 -31.22 11.97
N HIS A 568 21.23 -31.56 10.74
CA HIS A 568 20.31 -30.77 9.93
C HIS A 568 19.17 -31.65 9.42
N THR A 569 17.95 -31.08 9.46
CA THR A 569 16.73 -31.78 9.04
C THR A 569 16.66 -31.86 7.51
N VAL A 570 16.86 -33.06 6.97
CA VAL A 570 16.64 -33.35 5.55
C VAL A 570 15.14 -33.42 5.27
N PHE A 571 14.62 -32.47 4.49
CA PHE A 571 13.17 -32.37 4.25
C PHE A 571 12.76 -32.47 2.78
N GLY A 572 13.73 -32.54 1.86
CA GLY A 572 13.44 -32.72 0.46
C GLY A 572 14.64 -33.17 -0.37
N ARG A 573 14.38 -33.42 -1.64
CA ARG A 573 15.41 -33.77 -2.63
C ARG A 573 15.02 -33.23 -4.00
N VAL A 574 15.98 -32.65 -4.71
CA VAL A 574 15.77 -32.16 -6.08
C VAL A 574 15.46 -33.34 -6.99
N THR A 575 14.45 -33.18 -7.84
CA THR A 575 14.01 -34.17 -8.84
C THR A 575 14.23 -33.69 -10.27
N ARG A 576 14.29 -32.37 -10.52
CA ARG A 576 14.68 -31.74 -11.79
C ARG A 576 15.34 -30.38 -11.52
N GLY A 577 16.19 -29.91 -12.44
CA GLY A 577 16.93 -28.65 -12.26
C GLY A 577 18.29 -28.83 -11.56
N MET A 578 18.89 -30.02 -11.63
CA MET A 578 20.25 -30.27 -11.13
C MET A 578 21.32 -29.50 -11.92
N ASP A 579 21.08 -29.31 -13.21
CA ASP A 579 21.85 -28.45 -14.09
C ASP A 579 21.77 -26.99 -13.66
N VAL A 580 20.58 -26.51 -13.24
CA VAL A 580 20.40 -25.17 -12.65
C VAL A 580 21.20 -25.05 -11.34
N CYS A 581 21.11 -26.03 -10.44
CA CYS A 581 21.90 -26.04 -9.21
C CYS A 581 23.41 -26.00 -9.48
N SER A 582 23.87 -26.78 -10.47
CA SER A 582 25.29 -26.83 -10.87
C SER A 582 25.75 -25.53 -11.54
N ALA A 583 24.87 -24.87 -12.29
CA ALA A 583 25.15 -23.57 -12.90
C ALA A 583 25.30 -22.47 -11.83
N ILE A 584 24.40 -22.46 -10.84
CA ILE A 584 24.47 -21.55 -9.69
C ILE A 584 25.76 -21.77 -8.89
N GLU A 585 26.13 -23.02 -8.62
CA GLU A 585 27.39 -23.37 -7.96
C GLU A 585 28.62 -22.88 -8.74
N GLY A 586 28.52 -22.82 -10.07
CA GLY A 586 29.59 -22.39 -10.96
C GLY A 586 29.81 -20.87 -11.02
N GLU A 587 28.91 -20.06 -10.46
CA GLU A 587 29.06 -18.61 -10.39
C GLU A 587 30.25 -18.22 -9.50
N GLY A 588 30.96 -17.16 -9.87
CA GLY A 588 32.04 -16.64 -9.05
C GLY A 588 31.50 -16.06 -7.74
N THR A 589 32.17 -16.31 -6.63
CA THR A 589 31.81 -15.79 -5.30
C THR A 589 32.86 -14.83 -4.75
N ASP A 590 32.46 -14.00 -3.80
CA ASP A 590 33.35 -13.16 -3.02
C ASP A 590 34.04 -13.96 -1.89
N HIS A 591 34.73 -13.26 -0.99
CA HIS A 591 35.45 -13.87 0.13
C HIS A 591 34.55 -14.45 1.24
N ASN A 592 33.24 -14.16 1.22
CA ASN A 592 32.24 -14.67 2.16
C ASN A 592 31.40 -15.80 1.54
N ASP A 593 31.85 -16.35 0.40
CA ASP A 593 31.09 -17.31 -0.41
C ASP A 593 29.78 -16.73 -0.99
N ARG A 594 29.63 -15.40 -1.06
CA ARG A 594 28.44 -14.76 -1.65
C ARG A 594 28.63 -14.66 -3.18
N PRO A 595 27.65 -15.06 -4.01
CA PRO A 595 27.74 -14.89 -5.46
C PRO A 595 27.99 -13.44 -5.88
N ILE A 596 28.93 -13.21 -6.80
CA ILE A 596 29.22 -11.88 -7.38
C ILE A 596 27.99 -11.31 -8.07
N LYS A 597 27.19 -12.18 -8.70
CA LYS A 597 25.88 -11.84 -9.24
C LYS A 597 24.81 -12.51 -8.40
N ASP A 598 23.92 -11.71 -7.83
CA ASP A 598 22.82 -12.23 -7.03
C ASP A 598 21.98 -13.26 -7.81
N VAL A 599 21.86 -14.45 -7.25
CA VAL A 599 20.85 -15.44 -7.66
C VAL A 599 19.66 -15.33 -6.71
N LYS A 600 18.47 -15.05 -7.25
CA LYS A 600 17.26 -14.76 -6.45
C LYS A 600 16.19 -15.82 -6.65
N ILE A 601 15.45 -16.11 -5.59
CA ILE A 601 14.18 -16.84 -5.68
C ILE A 601 13.12 -15.87 -6.19
N ILE A 602 12.52 -16.15 -7.35
CA ILE A 602 11.41 -15.39 -7.91
C ILE A 602 10.11 -15.80 -7.22
N LYS A 603 9.90 -17.11 -7.05
CA LYS A 603 8.69 -17.70 -6.46
C LYS A 603 8.94 -19.15 -6.05
N VAL A 604 8.17 -19.64 -5.07
CA VAL A 604 8.09 -21.07 -4.75
C VAL A 604 6.65 -21.56 -4.95
N ASP A 605 6.45 -22.49 -5.88
CA ASP A 605 5.15 -23.13 -6.11
C ASP A 605 5.07 -24.45 -5.32
N ILE A 606 4.06 -24.61 -4.46
CA ILE A 606 3.83 -25.82 -3.65
C ILE A 606 2.73 -26.68 -4.28
N MET A 607 3.00 -27.97 -4.50
CA MET A 607 2.08 -28.95 -5.11
C MET A 607 1.72 -30.07 -4.12
N ASN A 608 0.47 -30.55 -4.18
CA ASN A 608 -0.13 -31.51 -3.23
C ASN A 608 -0.48 -32.86 -3.86
#